data_AF-A0A2E7MXH1-F1
#
_entry.id   AF-A0A2E7MXH1-F1
#
_cell.length_a   1.000
_cell.length_b   1.000
_cell.length_c   1.000
_cell.angle_alpha   90.00
_cell.angle_beta   90.00
_cell.angle_gamma   90.00
#
_symmetry.space_group_name_H-M   'P 1'
#
loop_
_entity.id
_entity.type
_entity.pdbx_description
1 polymer ?
#
loop_
_entity_poly.entity_id
_entity_poly.type
_entity_poly.pdbx_seq_one_letter_code
_entity_poly.pdbx_strand_id
1 'polypeptide(L)'
;MSELLESRWQDTKTALLEGLQGNKKAVMGATLENTRKYLSETAVAGTTSAGNVATLNRVILPVIRRVMPTVIANELVGVQPMTGPVGQIHTLRVRYAETVGSGASGATAGEEALSPFKIAEAYSGNATTGKADNTSTLEGAGGSKLSIQILKQTVEAKTRKLSARWTFEAAQDAQSMHGIDVEAEIMAALAQEITAEIDQEVIASLNTLAGSAGQTYDQAAVSGTATFVGDEHAALAVQINRVSNQIAQRTRRGAGNWAVVSPFALTILQSATTSAFARTTEGSFEAPTNTKMVGTLNNAMKVYVNTYAADNANVLVGYKGASESDAAAFYCPYIPLMSSGVVLDPSTFEPTVSFMTRYGYIELSNTASSLGNAADYLGAVAITSGNVSFS
;
A
#
# COMPACT_ATOMS: atom_id res chain seq x y z
N MET A 1 -5.06 32.27 30.93
CA MET A 1 -5.01 30.79 30.76
C MET A 1 -3.88 30.34 29.82
N SER A 2 -3.39 31.19 28.88
CA SER A 2 -2.29 30.86 27.97
C SER A 2 -0.88 30.90 28.63
N GLU A 3 -0.59 31.87 29.51
CA GLU A 3 0.72 31.92 30.24
C GLU A 3 0.97 30.72 31.17
N LEU A 4 -0.10 30.07 31.64
CA LEU A 4 -0.01 28.91 32.56
C LEU A 4 0.37 27.60 31.83
N LEU A 5 0.12 27.51 30.52
CA LEU A 5 0.49 26.36 29.69
C LEU A 5 1.95 26.42 29.23
N GLU A 6 2.50 27.63 29.03
CA GLU A 6 3.88 27.82 28.59
C GLU A 6 4.90 27.48 29.68
N SER A 7 4.57 27.75 30.94
CA SER A 7 5.46 27.46 32.09
C SER A 7 5.48 25.98 32.50
N ARG A 8 4.48 25.17 32.12
CA ARG A 8 4.36 23.75 32.48
C ARG A 8 4.37 22.78 31.29
N TRP A 9 4.94 23.19 30.16
CA TRP A 9 4.98 22.39 28.94
C TRP A 9 5.54 20.97 29.13
N GLN A 10 6.57 20.80 29.98
CA GLN A 10 7.16 19.47 30.21
C GLN A 10 6.21 18.51 30.93
N ASP A 11 5.41 19.01 31.86
CA ASP A 11 4.39 18.21 32.55
C ASP A 11 3.25 17.85 31.58
N THR A 12 2.85 18.79 30.72
CA THR A 12 1.80 18.56 29.71
C THR A 12 2.27 17.58 28.63
N LYS A 13 3.52 17.72 28.15
CA LYS A 13 4.15 16.79 27.20
C LYS A 13 4.22 15.38 27.77
N THR A 14 4.53 15.25 29.06
CA THR A 14 4.61 13.94 29.73
C THR A 14 3.23 13.29 29.87
N ALA A 15 2.20 14.05 30.24
CA ALA A 15 0.81 13.57 30.29
C ALA A 15 0.27 13.18 28.90
N LEU A 16 0.59 13.95 27.85
CA LEU A 16 0.15 13.67 26.48
C LEU A 16 0.89 12.48 25.83
N LEU A 17 2.02 12.08 26.38
CA LEU A 17 2.79 10.92 25.96
C LEU A 17 2.55 9.69 26.87
N GLU A 18 1.61 9.79 27.81
CA GLU A 18 1.20 8.68 28.67
C GLU A 18 0.48 7.60 27.85
N GLY A 19 0.86 6.33 28.04
CA GLY A 19 0.32 5.19 27.28
C GLY A 19 1.01 4.88 25.93
N LEU A 20 1.89 5.75 25.41
CA LEU A 20 2.69 5.46 24.21
C LEU A 20 4.06 4.85 24.56
N GLN A 21 4.47 3.80 23.83
CA GLN A 21 5.78 3.13 24.00
C GLN A 21 6.62 3.12 22.71
N GLY A 22 7.95 3.03 22.87
CA GLY A 22 8.91 2.86 21.77
C GLY A 22 8.90 4.01 20.75
N ASN A 23 9.02 3.66 19.46
CA ASN A 23 9.10 4.63 18.36
C ASN A 23 7.87 5.55 18.26
N LYS A 24 6.67 5.08 18.66
CA LYS A 24 5.45 5.91 18.61
C LYS A 24 5.52 7.09 19.59
N LYS A 25 6.12 6.88 20.77
CA LYS A 25 6.35 7.96 21.76
C LYS A 25 7.36 8.98 21.25
N ALA A 26 8.42 8.53 20.59
CA ALA A 26 9.46 9.41 20.04
C ALA A 26 8.92 10.29 18.90
N VAL A 27 8.12 9.72 17.99
CA VAL A 27 7.50 10.44 16.88
C VAL A 27 6.49 11.47 17.40
N MET A 28 5.62 11.07 18.33
CA MET A 28 4.63 11.98 18.93
C MET A 28 5.29 13.09 19.76
N GLY A 29 6.39 12.78 20.46
CA GLY A 29 7.16 13.76 21.20
C GLY A 29 7.77 14.83 20.30
N ALA A 30 8.31 14.42 19.15
CA ALA A 30 8.90 15.34 18.17
C ALA A 30 7.85 16.22 17.47
N THR A 31 6.67 15.67 17.15
CA THR A 31 5.58 16.46 16.54
C THR A 31 5.01 17.49 17.52
N LEU A 32 4.80 17.13 18.80
CA LEU A 32 4.34 18.09 19.82
C LEU A 32 5.30 19.27 20.00
N GLU A 33 6.61 19.03 19.90
CA GLU A 33 7.64 20.06 20.01
C GLU A 33 7.63 21.02 18.81
N ASN A 34 7.42 20.49 17.60
CA ASN A 34 7.30 21.28 16.38
C ASN A 34 6.01 22.11 16.36
N THR A 35 4.89 21.54 16.85
CA THR A 35 3.60 22.25 16.94
C THR A 35 3.67 23.40 17.94
N ARG A 36 4.36 23.23 19.07
CA ARG A 36 4.58 24.33 20.03
C ARG A 36 5.32 25.49 19.38
N LYS A 37 6.40 25.19 18.65
CA LYS A 37 7.22 26.20 17.98
C LYS A 37 6.39 27.01 16.97
N TYR A 38 5.50 26.33 16.25
CA TYR A 38 4.58 26.96 15.31
C TYR A 38 3.53 27.85 16.02
N LEU A 39 2.95 27.38 17.12
CA LEU A 39 1.96 28.15 17.90
C LEU A 39 2.57 29.40 18.57
N SER A 40 3.84 29.35 18.99
CA SER A 40 4.53 30.52 19.55
C SER A 40 4.83 31.60 18.51
N GLU A 41 4.87 31.25 17.21
CA GLU A 41 5.10 32.22 16.12
C GLU A 41 3.80 32.94 15.71
N THR A 42 2.62 32.43 16.08
CA THR A 42 1.30 33.00 15.71
C THR A 42 0.71 33.97 16.76
N ALA A 43 1.31 34.09 17.94
CA ALA A 43 0.77 34.89 19.04
C ALA A 43 1.36 36.32 19.07
N VAL A 44 0.86 37.22 18.22
CA VAL A 44 1.12 38.67 18.34
C VAL A 44 0.00 39.34 19.15
N ALA A 45 0.39 40.24 20.05
CA ALA A 45 -0.49 41.03 20.93
C ALA A 45 -1.48 41.90 20.12
N GLY A 46 -2.79 41.75 20.39
CA GLY A 46 -3.81 42.64 19.82
C GLY A 46 -5.18 42.03 19.51
N THR A 47 -5.45 40.75 19.80
CA THR A 47 -6.78 40.18 19.51
C THR A 47 -7.82 40.68 20.53
N THR A 48 -8.59 41.70 20.14
CA THR A 48 -9.77 42.16 20.87
C THR A 48 -10.92 41.19 20.63
N SER A 49 -11.25 40.38 21.63
CA SER A 49 -12.47 39.57 21.65
C SER A 49 -13.68 40.48 21.81
N ALA A 50 -14.45 40.68 20.73
CA ALA A 50 -15.76 41.31 20.82
C ALA A 50 -16.71 40.42 21.64
N GLY A 51 -17.22 40.96 22.74
CA GLY A 51 -18.11 40.26 23.66
C GLY A 51 -19.52 40.06 23.12
N ASN A 52 -20.12 38.95 23.55
CA ASN A 52 -21.54 38.56 23.51
C ASN A 52 -22.50 39.55 22.82
N VAL A 53 -22.69 39.35 21.51
CA VAL A 53 -24.02 39.52 20.90
C VAL A 53 -24.69 38.16 20.99
N ALA A 54 -25.88 38.09 21.57
CA ALA A 54 -26.70 36.88 21.54
C ALA A 54 -27.02 36.55 20.07
N THR A 55 -26.19 35.71 19.45
CA THR A 55 -26.43 35.23 18.11
C THR A 55 -27.69 34.37 18.17
N LEU A 56 -28.70 34.74 17.37
CA LEU A 56 -29.84 33.88 17.12
C LEU A 56 -29.28 32.55 16.62
N ASN A 57 -29.38 31.50 17.44
CA ASN A 57 -28.85 30.19 17.07
C ASN A 57 -29.76 29.65 15.96
N ARG A 58 -29.41 29.93 14.70
CA ARG A 58 -30.18 29.47 13.55
C ARG A 58 -30.01 27.96 13.49
N VAL A 59 -31.11 27.23 13.64
CA VAL A 59 -31.14 25.79 13.44
C VAL A 59 -30.96 25.53 11.95
N ILE A 60 -29.72 25.29 11.53
CA ILE A 60 -29.37 24.91 10.16
C ILE A 60 -29.40 23.38 10.10
N LEU A 61 -30.05 22.83 9.06
CA LEU A 61 -29.99 21.39 8.80
C LEU A 61 -28.53 21.00 8.50
N PRO A 62 -27.99 19.91 9.08
CA PRO A 62 -26.63 19.48 8.83
C PRO A 62 -26.36 19.32 7.34
N VAL A 63 -25.23 19.87 6.87
CA VAL A 63 -24.79 19.67 5.50
C VAL A 63 -24.26 18.25 5.35
N ILE A 64 -24.81 17.51 4.40
CA ILE A 64 -24.39 16.15 4.09
C ILE A 64 -23.12 16.21 3.23
N ARG A 65 -22.11 15.43 3.61
CA ARG A 65 -20.86 15.27 2.87
C ARG A 65 -20.69 13.83 2.43
N ARG A 66 -20.00 13.63 1.32
CA ARG A 66 -19.51 12.30 0.97
C ARG A 66 -18.30 11.96 1.85
N VAL A 67 -18.28 10.74 2.38
CA VAL A 67 -17.14 10.23 3.16
C VAL A 67 -16.02 9.85 2.20
N MET A 68 -14.80 10.33 2.47
CA MET A 68 -13.63 9.93 1.70
C MET A 68 -13.19 8.51 2.04
N PRO A 69 -12.72 7.73 1.05
CA PRO A 69 -12.20 6.38 1.28
C PRO A 69 -10.87 6.42 2.04
N THR A 70 -10.66 5.41 2.89
CA THR A 70 -9.35 5.16 3.53
C THR A 70 -8.32 4.67 2.50
N VAL A 71 -7.04 4.85 2.80
CA VAL A 71 -5.92 4.57 1.88
C VAL A 71 -5.32 3.21 2.23
N ILE A 72 -5.01 2.38 1.24
CA ILE A 72 -4.47 1.02 1.44
C ILE A 72 -3.08 0.81 0.85
N ALA A 73 -2.58 1.71 0.01
CA ALA A 73 -1.29 1.58 -0.66
C ALA A 73 -0.15 1.17 0.31
N ASN A 74 -0.07 1.77 1.50
CA ASN A 74 0.98 1.46 2.49
C ASN A 74 0.98 0.01 2.99
N GLU A 75 -0.18 -0.67 2.96
CA GLU A 75 -0.30 -2.07 3.35
C GLU A 75 0.11 -3.03 2.22
N LEU A 76 0.01 -2.59 0.96
CA LEU A 76 0.27 -3.41 -0.22
C LEU A 76 1.73 -3.40 -0.66
N VAL A 77 2.38 -2.23 -0.57
CA VAL A 77 3.75 -2.02 -1.05
C VAL A 77 4.74 -1.75 0.08
N GLY A 78 6.03 -1.90 -0.20
CA GLY A 78 7.10 -1.53 0.72
C GLY A 78 7.25 -0.01 0.79
N VAL A 79 7.41 0.56 1.98
CA VAL A 79 7.61 2.01 2.15
C VAL A 79 9.07 2.32 2.49
N GLN A 80 9.74 3.08 1.63
CA GLN A 80 11.14 3.49 1.84
C GLN A 80 11.31 5.00 1.65
N PRO A 81 11.32 5.81 2.72
CA PRO A 81 11.43 7.26 2.60
C PRO A 81 12.75 7.69 1.97
N MET A 82 12.70 8.71 1.11
CA MET A 82 13.88 9.26 0.43
C MET A 82 14.43 10.47 1.19
N THR A 83 15.75 10.56 1.31
CA THR A 83 16.43 11.73 1.91
C THR A 83 16.77 12.81 0.90
N GLY A 84 16.84 12.45 -0.39
CA GLY A 84 17.07 13.36 -1.51
C GLY A 84 16.12 13.08 -2.68
N PRO A 85 16.14 13.90 -3.73
CA PRO A 85 15.24 13.76 -4.88
C PRO A 85 15.49 12.49 -5.71
N VAL A 86 16.68 11.89 -5.59
CA VAL A 86 17.04 10.60 -6.19
C VAL A 86 17.57 9.67 -5.11
N GLY A 87 17.02 8.47 -5.02
CA GLY A 87 17.45 7.38 -4.16
C GLY A 87 18.02 6.22 -4.97
N GLN A 88 18.72 5.30 -4.32
CA GLN A 88 19.23 4.08 -4.95
C GLN A 88 18.84 2.87 -4.13
N ILE A 89 18.21 1.90 -4.78
CA ILE A 89 17.93 0.58 -4.23
C ILE A 89 19.04 -0.35 -4.71
N HIS A 90 19.68 -1.04 -3.76
CA HIS A 90 20.71 -2.01 -4.03
C HIS A 90 20.16 -3.42 -3.84
N THR A 91 20.39 -4.28 -4.82
CA THR A 91 20.00 -5.69 -4.73
C THR A 91 21.22 -6.57 -4.93
N LEU A 92 21.37 -7.56 -4.06
CA LEU A 92 22.42 -8.58 -4.19
C LEU A 92 21.88 -9.76 -5.00
N ARG A 93 22.54 -10.09 -6.11
CA ARG A 93 22.30 -11.29 -6.91
C ARG A 93 23.46 -12.25 -6.75
N VAL A 94 23.16 -13.53 -6.53
CA VAL A 94 24.16 -14.60 -6.53
C VAL A 94 24.07 -15.36 -7.86
N ARG A 95 25.20 -15.70 -8.46
CA ARG A 95 25.30 -16.42 -9.72
C ARG A 95 26.25 -17.60 -9.62
N TYR A 96 26.00 -18.63 -10.41
CA TYR A 96 26.98 -19.68 -10.66
C TYR A 96 28.18 -19.09 -11.40
N ALA A 97 29.39 -19.29 -10.90
CA ALA A 97 30.60 -18.71 -11.51
C ALA A 97 31.17 -19.59 -12.63
N GLU A 98 30.88 -20.88 -12.61
CA GLU A 98 31.43 -21.89 -13.51
C GLU A 98 30.29 -22.66 -14.19
N THR A 99 30.54 -23.23 -15.37
CA THR A 99 29.58 -24.12 -16.03
C THR A 99 29.86 -25.55 -15.57
N VAL A 100 28.87 -26.22 -14.98
CA VAL A 100 28.99 -27.58 -14.44
C VAL A 100 27.80 -28.41 -14.92
N GLY A 101 28.07 -29.54 -15.58
CA GLY A 101 27.04 -30.44 -16.10
C GLY A 101 26.18 -29.83 -17.23
N SER A 102 25.07 -30.49 -17.55
CA SER A 102 24.12 -30.05 -18.58
C SER A 102 22.68 -30.40 -18.18
N GLY A 103 21.70 -29.64 -18.65
CA GLY A 103 20.27 -29.89 -18.36
C GLY A 103 19.84 -29.39 -16.98
N ALA A 104 18.78 -29.98 -16.42
CA ALA A 104 18.19 -29.56 -15.14
C ALA A 104 19.19 -29.66 -13.96
N SER A 105 20.07 -30.67 -13.97
CA SER A 105 21.04 -30.91 -12.91
C SER A 105 22.31 -30.05 -13.05
N GLY A 106 22.53 -29.38 -14.19
CA GLY A 106 23.70 -28.55 -14.43
C GLY A 106 23.45 -27.05 -14.28
N ALA A 107 24.52 -26.27 -14.13
CA ALA A 107 24.50 -24.81 -14.12
C ALA A 107 25.39 -24.24 -15.23
N THR A 108 24.97 -23.15 -15.85
CA THR A 108 25.83 -22.37 -16.76
C THR A 108 26.42 -21.18 -16.01
N ALA A 109 27.69 -20.85 -16.27
CA ALA A 109 28.31 -19.67 -15.71
C ALA A 109 27.47 -18.40 -16.01
N GLY A 110 27.16 -17.63 -14.97
CA GLY A 110 26.32 -16.44 -15.05
C GLY A 110 24.82 -16.67 -14.82
N GLU A 111 24.35 -17.92 -14.74
CA GLU A 111 22.98 -18.22 -14.30
C GLU A 111 22.78 -17.83 -12.83
N GLU A 112 21.58 -17.36 -12.48
CA GLU A 112 21.23 -16.98 -11.11
C GLU A 112 21.17 -18.21 -10.20
N ALA A 113 21.97 -18.19 -9.15
CA ALA A 113 21.94 -19.19 -8.11
C ALA A 113 20.74 -18.92 -7.19
N LEU A 114 20.09 -19.98 -6.71
CA LEU A 114 18.86 -19.92 -5.90
C LEU A 114 17.63 -19.35 -6.66
N SER A 115 17.68 -19.30 -7.99
CA SER A 115 16.51 -18.96 -8.80
C SER A 115 15.32 -19.87 -8.47
N PRO A 116 14.08 -19.34 -8.45
CA PRO A 116 12.88 -20.15 -8.22
C PRO A 116 12.62 -21.17 -9.34
N PHE A 117 13.08 -20.89 -10.56
CA PHE A 117 12.77 -21.70 -11.75
C PHE A 117 13.72 -22.88 -11.97
N LYS A 118 14.95 -22.78 -11.46
CA LYS A 118 15.98 -23.80 -11.64
C LYS A 118 16.95 -23.80 -10.46
N ILE A 119 17.23 -24.99 -9.92
CA ILE A 119 18.34 -25.22 -8.99
C ILE A 119 19.29 -26.18 -9.69
N ALA A 120 20.58 -25.83 -9.75
CA ALA A 120 21.58 -26.75 -10.25
C ALA A 120 21.88 -27.85 -9.22
N GLU A 121 21.27 -29.02 -9.40
CA GLU A 121 21.32 -30.16 -8.46
C GLU A 121 22.74 -30.72 -8.27
N ALA A 122 23.59 -30.61 -9.30
CA ALA A 122 24.91 -31.21 -9.32
C ALA A 122 26.05 -30.20 -9.09
N TYR A 123 25.75 -28.91 -8.90
CA TYR A 123 26.78 -27.86 -8.91
C TYR A 123 27.86 -28.04 -7.85
N SER A 124 27.47 -28.49 -6.66
CA SER A 124 28.38 -28.73 -5.53
C SER A 124 28.83 -30.19 -5.41
N GLY A 125 28.49 -31.04 -6.37
CA GLY A 125 28.70 -32.48 -6.27
C GLY A 125 29.05 -33.09 -7.62
N ASN A 126 28.67 -34.34 -7.83
CA ASN A 126 28.99 -35.07 -9.03
C ASN A 126 28.09 -34.63 -10.20
N ALA A 127 28.69 -33.98 -11.20
CA ALA A 127 28.02 -33.41 -12.36
C ALA A 127 27.21 -34.41 -13.21
N THR A 128 27.51 -35.71 -13.11
CA THR A 128 26.86 -36.77 -13.91
C THR A 128 25.68 -37.40 -13.17
N THR A 129 25.78 -37.57 -11.84
CA THR A 129 24.76 -38.27 -11.05
C THR A 129 23.83 -37.33 -10.27
N GLY A 130 24.18 -36.04 -10.14
CA GLY A 130 23.42 -35.09 -9.31
C GLY A 130 23.46 -35.39 -7.82
N LYS A 131 24.40 -36.24 -7.39
CA LYS A 131 24.59 -36.65 -5.99
C LYS A 131 25.89 -36.07 -5.43
N ALA A 132 26.11 -36.26 -4.14
CA ALA A 132 27.41 -36.01 -3.54
C ALA A 132 28.49 -36.82 -4.30
N ASP A 133 29.64 -36.19 -4.54
CA ASP A 133 30.78 -36.87 -5.16
C ASP A 133 31.55 -37.68 -4.10
N ASN A 134 32.36 -38.65 -4.56
CA ASN A 134 33.22 -39.42 -3.67
C ASN A 134 34.26 -38.50 -3.03
N THR A 135 34.53 -38.69 -1.73
CA THR A 135 35.49 -37.86 -0.98
C THR A 135 36.87 -37.85 -1.64
N SER A 136 37.33 -39.00 -2.14
CA SER A 136 38.62 -39.12 -2.84
C SER A 136 38.72 -38.28 -4.13
N THR A 137 37.58 -37.90 -4.73
CA THR A 137 37.54 -37.04 -5.93
C THR A 137 37.68 -35.55 -5.56
N LEU A 138 37.19 -35.15 -4.39
CA LEU A 138 37.15 -33.75 -3.94
C LEU A 138 38.20 -33.41 -2.88
N GLU A 139 38.98 -34.38 -2.40
CA GLU A 139 40.11 -34.16 -1.52
C GLU A 139 41.16 -33.24 -2.19
N GLY A 140 41.35 -32.05 -1.64
CA GLY A 140 42.26 -31.03 -2.16
C GLY A 140 41.68 -30.12 -3.26
N ALA A 141 40.44 -30.36 -3.70
CA ALA A 141 39.74 -29.51 -4.66
C ALA A 141 38.95 -28.40 -3.95
N GLY A 142 38.99 -27.17 -4.48
CA GLY A 142 38.28 -26.02 -3.90
C GLY A 142 36.77 -25.98 -4.13
N GLY A 143 36.23 -26.92 -4.92
CA GLY A 143 34.82 -26.95 -5.33
C GLY A 143 34.42 -25.87 -6.34
N SER A 144 33.18 -25.97 -6.83
CA SER A 144 32.61 -25.02 -7.80
C SER A 144 32.31 -23.67 -7.14
N LYS A 145 32.63 -22.57 -7.82
CA LYS A 145 32.56 -21.23 -7.21
C LYS A 145 31.21 -20.55 -7.39
N LEU A 146 30.81 -19.70 -6.46
CA LEU A 146 29.69 -18.77 -6.63
C LEU A 146 30.21 -17.34 -6.77
N SER A 147 29.53 -16.54 -7.59
CA SER A 147 29.81 -15.12 -7.76
C SER A 147 28.68 -14.29 -7.16
N ILE A 148 29.03 -13.20 -6.49
CA ILE A 148 28.07 -12.24 -5.94
C ILE A 148 28.18 -10.94 -6.71
N GLN A 149 27.04 -10.41 -7.15
CA GLN A 149 26.94 -9.13 -7.83
C GLN A 149 25.97 -8.22 -7.08
N ILE A 150 26.38 -6.98 -6.82
CA ILE A 150 25.50 -5.95 -6.28
C ILE A 150 25.03 -5.11 -7.46
N LEU A 151 23.72 -5.12 -7.70
CA LEU A 151 23.05 -4.29 -8.69
C LEU A 151 22.49 -3.05 -8.01
N LYS A 152 22.34 -1.97 -8.79
CA LYS A 152 21.76 -0.71 -8.32
C LYS A 152 20.66 -0.26 -9.27
N GLN A 153 19.54 0.18 -8.70
CA GLN A 153 18.45 0.80 -9.43
C GLN A 153 18.13 2.15 -8.77
N THR A 154 18.10 3.20 -9.58
CA THR A 154 17.78 4.55 -9.10
C THR A 154 16.27 4.75 -9.04
N VAL A 155 15.80 5.47 -8.03
CA VAL A 155 14.42 5.91 -7.86
C VAL A 155 14.42 7.43 -7.87
N GLU A 156 13.60 8.04 -8.72
CA GLU A 156 13.48 9.50 -8.82
C GLU A 156 12.11 9.95 -8.33
N ALA A 157 12.09 11.00 -7.51
CA ALA A 157 10.88 11.57 -6.98
C ALA A 157 10.11 12.37 -8.04
N LYS A 158 8.89 11.91 -8.36
CA LYS A 158 7.90 12.62 -9.18
C LYS A 158 7.00 13.48 -8.29
N THR A 159 6.26 14.39 -8.92
CA THR A 159 5.45 15.40 -8.21
C THR A 159 3.98 15.29 -8.59
N ARG A 160 3.08 15.40 -7.60
CA ARG A 160 1.66 15.71 -7.80
C ARG A 160 1.33 17.03 -7.10
N LYS A 161 0.44 17.82 -7.71
CA LYS A 161 0.05 19.13 -7.17
C LYS A 161 -1.39 19.43 -7.53
N LEU A 162 -2.18 19.86 -6.55
CA LEU A 162 -3.52 20.42 -6.76
C LEU A 162 -3.56 21.84 -6.20
N SER A 163 -4.42 22.68 -6.79
CA SER A 163 -4.66 24.04 -6.34
C SER A 163 -6.13 24.35 -6.37
N ALA A 164 -6.59 25.17 -5.45
CA ALA A 164 -7.92 25.73 -5.46
C ALA A 164 -7.87 27.24 -5.28
N ARG A 165 -8.94 27.89 -5.70
CA ARG A 165 -9.22 29.30 -5.46
C ARG A 165 -10.68 29.41 -5.03
N TRP A 166 -10.98 30.39 -4.19
CA TRP A 166 -12.34 30.73 -3.82
C TRP A 166 -12.48 32.24 -3.71
N THR A 167 -13.70 32.76 -3.80
CA THR A 167 -13.97 34.19 -3.63
C THR A 167 -14.31 34.49 -2.17
N PHE A 168 -14.07 35.73 -1.73
CA PHE A 168 -14.43 36.14 -0.37
C PHE A 168 -15.94 36.18 -0.17
N GLU A 169 -16.69 36.55 -1.21
CA GLU A 169 -18.15 36.56 -1.21
C GLU A 169 -18.69 35.16 -0.98
N ALA A 170 -18.16 34.15 -1.70
CA ALA A 170 -18.58 32.76 -1.53
C ALA A 170 -18.24 32.22 -0.12
N ALA A 171 -17.08 32.61 0.44
CA ALA A 171 -16.70 32.23 1.80
C ALA A 171 -17.61 32.90 2.86
N GLN A 172 -17.95 34.18 2.68
CA GLN A 172 -18.86 34.91 3.57
C GLN A 172 -20.29 34.37 3.49
N ASP A 173 -20.77 34.05 2.29
CA ASP A 173 -22.10 33.48 2.07
C ASP A 173 -22.19 32.06 2.67
N ALA A 174 -21.19 31.22 2.44
CA ALA A 174 -21.13 29.87 3.00
C ALA A 174 -21.04 29.88 4.53
N GLN A 175 -20.26 30.79 5.11
CA GLN A 175 -20.14 30.93 6.56
C GLN A 175 -21.44 31.47 7.18
N SER A 176 -22.07 32.47 6.58
CA SER A 176 -23.28 33.10 7.12
C SER A 176 -24.54 32.22 6.99
N MET A 177 -24.67 31.46 5.90
CA MET A 177 -25.85 30.63 5.64
C MET A 177 -25.71 29.19 6.12
N HIS A 178 -24.51 28.61 6.01
CA HIS A 178 -24.28 27.19 6.29
C HIS A 178 -23.33 26.94 7.47
N GLY A 179 -22.69 27.98 8.02
CA GLY A 179 -21.68 27.83 9.08
C GLY A 179 -20.46 27.02 8.62
N ILE A 180 -20.18 27.00 7.31
CA ILE A 180 -19.08 26.24 6.72
C ILE A 180 -17.89 27.17 6.49
N ASP A 181 -16.77 26.76 7.05
CA ASP A 181 -15.46 27.32 6.72
C ASP A 181 -14.98 26.74 5.38
N VAL A 182 -15.11 27.55 4.32
CA VAL A 182 -14.72 27.19 2.94
C VAL A 182 -13.21 26.94 2.83
N GLU A 183 -12.39 27.66 3.58
CA GLU A 183 -10.94 27.48 3.57
C GLU A 183 -10.60 26.09 4.11
N ALA A 184 -11.07 25.77 5.32
CA ALA A 184 -10.83 24.47 5.93
C ALA A 184 -11.34 23.31 5.06
N GLU A 185 -12.49 23.50 4.40
CA GLU A 185 -13.10 22.47 3.56
C GLU A 185 -12.29 22.18 2.30
N ILE A 186 -11.93 23.23 1.57
CA ILE A 186 -11.12 23.10 0.36
C ILE A 186 -9.77 22.47 0.71
N MET A 187 -9.18 22.88 1.84
CA MET A 187 -7.90 22.34 2.29
C MET A 187 -7.96 20.84 2.58
N ALA A 188 -9.00 20.39 3.27
CA ALA A 188 -9.22 18.97 3.53
C ALA A 188 -9.48 18.18 2.24
N ALA A 189 -10.33 18.71 1.35
CA ALA A 189 -10.70 18.06 0.11
C ALA A 189 -9.49 17.84 -0.81
N LEU A 190 -8.64 18.85 -0.98
CA LEU A 190 -7.44 18.76 -1.81
C LEU A 190 -6.44 17.72 -1.29
N ALA A 191 -6.17 17.72 0.02
CA ALA A 191 -5.25 16.77 0.65
C ALA A 191 -5.73 15.33 0.50
N GLN A 192 -7.04 15.11 0.69
CA GLN A 192 -7.65 13.80 0.55
C GLN A 192 -7.66 13.32 -0.90
N GLU A 193 -7.94 14.19 -1.86
CA GLU A 193 -7.94 13.84 -3.28
C GLU A 193 -6.56 13.38 -3.76
N ILE A 194 -5.49 14.12 -3.41
CA ILE A 194 -4.12 13.70 -3.73
C ILE A 194 -3.83 12.31 -3.17
N THR A 195 -4.27 12.03 -1.96
CA THR A 195 -3.99 10.73 -1.32
C THR A 195 -4.79 9.60 -1.97
N ALA A 196 -6.04 9.85 -2.38
CA ALA A 196 -6.86 8.89 -3.11
C ALA A 196 -6.30 8.61 -4.52
N GLU A 197 -5.80 9.63 -5.21
CA GLU A 197 -5.13 9.45 -6.50
C GLU A 197 -3.88 8.58 -6.40
N ILE A 198 -3.04 8.79 -5.38
CA ILE A 198 -1.84 7.97 -5.13
C ILE A 198 -2.24 6.50 -4.89
N ASP A 199 -3.28 6.28 -4.10
CA ASP A 199 -3.78 4.93 -3.82
C ASP A 199 -4.20 4.19 -5.10
N GLN A 200 -4.95 4.87 -5.98
CA GLN A 200 -5.37 4.30 -7.26
C GLN A 200 -4.20 4.10 -8.23
N GLU A 201 -3.22 5.01 -8.26
CA GLU A 201 -2.00 4.84 -9.05
C GLU A 201 -1.26 3.55 -8.65
N VAL A 202 -1.06 3.34 -7.34
CA VAL A 202 -0.35 2.16 -6.83
C VAL A 202 -1.11 0.89 -7.18
N ILE A 203 -2.43 0.84 -6.96
CA ILE A 203 -3.24 -0.34 -7.29
C ILE A 203 -3.24 -0.62 -8.79
N ALA A 204 -3.33 0.40 -9.63
CA ALA A 204 -3.28 0.25 -11.09
C ALA A 204 -1.92 -0.27 -11.58
N SER A 205 -0.84 0.24 -11.00
CA SER A 205 0.53 -0.20 -11.31
C SER A 205 0.74 -1.66 -10.92
N LEU A 206 0.32 -2.06 -9.72
CA LEU A 206 0.38 -3.45 -9.27
C LEU A 206 -0.46 -4.39 -10.14
N ASN A 207 -1.66 -3.98 -10.58
CA ASN A 207 -2.45 -4.78 -11.51
C ASN A 207 -1.75 -4.97 -12.86
N THR A 208 -1.11 -3.92 -13.37
CA THR A 208 -0.33 -3.98 -14.61
C THR A 208 0.87 -4.92 -14.46
N LEU A 209 1.58 -4.84 -13.32
CA LEU A 209 2.73 -5.68 -12.99
C LEU A 209 2.35 -7.16 -12.80
N ALA A 210 1.17 -7.45 -12.23
CA ALA A 210 0.67 -8.81 -12.07
C ALA A 210 0.43 -9.52 -13.42
N GLY A 211 0.16 -8.75 -14.48
CA GLY A 211 0.01 -9.25 -15.84
C GLY A 211 -1.26 -10.10 -16.02
N SER A 212 -1.12 -11.19 -16.80
CA SER A 212 -2.24 -12.10 -17.07
C SER A 212 -2.67 -12.84 -15.81
N ALA A 213 -3.98 -13.06 -15.68
CA ALA A 213 -4.52 -13.85 -14.59
C ALA A 213 -3.98 -15.28 -14.62
N GLY A 214 -3.49 -15.75 -13.47
CA GLY A 214 -2.96 -17.10 -13.31
C GLY A 214 -4.08 -18.14 -13.15
N GLN A 215 -5.26 -17.72 -12.72
CA GLN A 215 -6.48 -18.52 -12.60
C GLN A 215 -7.70 -17.69 -13.05
N THR A 216 -8.76 -18.36 -13.49
CA THR A 216 -10.02 -17.72 -13.86
C THR A 216 -11.17 -18.39 -13.12
N TYR A 217 -11.93 -17.58 -12.39
CA TYR A 217 -13.17 -17.98 -11.75
C TYR A 217 -14.30 -17.91 -12.76
N ASP A 218 -14.85 -19.07 -13.09
CA ASP A 218 -16.06 -19.20 -13.90
C ASP A 218 -17.03 -20.12 -13.15
N GLN A 219 -18.09 -19.54 -12.59
CA GLN A 219 -19.06 -20.28 -11.78
C GLN A 219 -19.65 -21.47 -12.54
N ALA A 220 -19.95 -21.31 -13.83
CA ALA A 220 -20.52 -22.38 -14.66
C ALA A 220 -19.57 -23.57 -14.87
N ALA A 221 -18.26 -23.38 -14.65
CA ALA A 221 -17.23 -24.41 -14.79
C ALA A 221 -16.80 -25.03 -13.44
N VAL A 222 -17.37 -24.59 -12.31
CA VAL A 222 -16.99 -25.08 -10.97
C VAL A 222 -17.52 -26.48 -10.70
N SER A 223 -18.76 -26.77 -11.10
CA SER A 223 -19.43 -28.06 -10.91
C SER A 223 -20.19 -28.48 -12.17
N GLY A 224 -20.18 -29.78 -12.49
CA GLY A 224 -21.01 -30.34 -13.57
C GLY A 224 -22.51 -30.35 -13.26
N THR A 225 -22.89 -30.25 -11.98
CA THR A 225 -24.29 -30.12 -11.52
C THR A 225 -24.34 -29.26 -10.25
N ALA A 226 -24.81 -28.02 -10.36
CA ALA A 226 -24.98 -27.10 -9.23
C ALA A 226 -26.09 -27.61 -8.29
N THR A 227 -25.77 -27.93 -7.03
CA THR A 227 -26.80 -28.23 -6.02
C THR A 227 -27.06 -27.01 -5.12
N PHE A 228 -26.01 -26.25 -4.78
CA PHE A 228 -26.10 -25.00 -4.03
C PHE A 228 -25.11 -23.96 -4.58
N VAL A 229 -25.60 -22.74 -4.84
CA VAL A 229 -24.81 -21.62 -5.39
C VAL A 229 -23.64 -21.22 -4.48
N GLY A 230 -23.84 -21.30 -3.16
CA GLY A 230 -22.79 -20.92 -2.20
C GLY A 230 -21.59 -21.87 -2.15
N ASP A 231 -21.72 -23.12 -2.62
CA ASP A 231 -20.58 -24.02 -2.78
C ASP A 231 -19.74 -23.66 -4.01
N GLU A 232 -20.38 -23.15 -5.06
CA GLU A 232 -19.68 -22.67 -6.26
C GLU A 232 -18.94 -21.35 -6.01
N HIS A 233 -19.48 -20.50 -5.14
CA HIS A 233 -18.81 -19.28 -4.68
C HIS A 233 -17.55 -19.59 -3.88
N ALA A 234 -17.52 -20.71 -3.13
CA ALA A 234 -16.33 -21.12 -2.37
C ALA A 234 -15.12 -21.44 -3.27
N ALA A 235 -15.34 -21.79 -4.54
CA ALA A 235 -14.24 -22.06 -5.47
C ALA A 235 -13.38 -20.83 -5.76
N LEU A 236 -13.92 -19.60 -5.67
CA LEU A 236 -13.11 -18.37 -5.78
C LEU A 236 -12.03 -18.32 -4.69
N ALA A 237 -12.39 -18.66 -3.45
CA ALA A 237 -11.42 -18.71 -2.34
C ALA A 237 -10.33 -19.77 -2.59
N VAL A 238 -10.68 -20.93 -3.15
CA VAL A 238 -9.71 -21.97 -3.52
C VAL A 238 -8.74 -21.48 -4.59
N GLN A 239 -9.23 -20.79 -5.62
CA GLN A 239 -8.39 -20.22 -6.67
C GLN A 239 -7.44 -19.15 -6.14
N ILE A 240 -7.90 -18.29 -5.23
CA ILE A 240 -7.03 -17.30 -4.56
C ILE A 240 -5.93 -18.00 -3.75
N ASN A 241 -6.26 -19.05 -3.00
CA ASN A 241 -5.26 -19.85 -2.26
C ASN A 241 -4.25 -20.52 -3.20
N ARG A 242 -4.69 -21.00 -4.37
CA ARG A 242 -3.79 -21.56 -5.38
C ARG A 242 -2.80 -20.51 -5.90
N VAL A 243 -3.27 -19.31 -6.26
CA VAL A 243 -2.41 -18.21 -6.69
C VAL A 243 -1.45 -17.79 -5.57
N SER A 244 -1.92 -17.73 -4.33
CA SER A 244 -1.10 -17.46 -3.15
C SER A 244 0.06 -18.47 -3.00
N ASN A 245 -0.20 -19.76 -3.18
CA ASN A 245 0.84 -20.79 -3.17
C ASN A 245 1.79 -20.71 -4.38
N GLN A 246 1.31 -20.31 -5.55
CA GLN A 246 2.17 -20.06 -6.72
C GLN A 246 3.11 -18.87 -6.48
N ILE A 247 2.66 -17.83 -5.78
CA ILE A 247 3.52 -16.73 -5.33
C ILE A 247 4.59 -17.26 -4.36
N ALA A 248 4.25 -18.17 -3.43
CA ALA A 248 5.23 -18.79 -2.54
C ALA A 248 6.33 -19.54 -3.30
N GLN A 249 5.94 -20.30 -4.34
CA GLN A 249 6.87 -21.06 -5.16
C GLN A 249 7.81 -20.14 -5.95
N ARG A 250 7.28 -19.05 -6.53
CA ARG A 250 8.07 -18.09 -7.33
C ARG A 250 8.96 -17.19 -6.48
N THR A 251 8.48 -16.70 -5.33
CA THR A 251 9.28 -15.79 -4.49
C THR A 251 10.22 -16.53 -3.54
N ARG A 252 9.89 -17.76 -3.13
CA ARG A 252 10.53 -18.49 -2.02
C ARG A 252 10.57 -17.70 -0.70
N ARG A 253 9.70 -16.71 -0.54
CA ARG A 253 9.58 -15.87 0.67
C ARG A 253 8.38 -16.27 1.52
N GLY A 254 7.23 -16.47 0.87
CA GLY A 254 6.00 -16.87 1.53
C GLY A 254 4.81 -16.83 0.58
N ALA A 255 3.70 -17.42 1.02
CA ALA A 255 2.44 -17.38 0.28
C ALA A 255 1.83 -15.98 0.34
N GLY A 256 1.12 -15.59 -0.73
CA GLY A 256 0.39 -14.31 -0.80
C GLY A 256 -0.47 -14.09 0.44
N ASN A 257 -0.31 -12.92 1.06
CA ASN A 257 -0.86 -12.59 2.38
C ASN A 257 -1.82 -11.39 2.37
N TRP A 258 -2.01 -10.77 1.21
CA TRP A 258 -3.07 -9.79 0.99
C TRP A 258 -3.75 -10.00 -0.36
N ALA A 259 -5.00 -9.56 -0.48
CA ALA A 259 -5.72 -9.49 -1.74
C ALA A 259 -6.51 -8.18 -1.84
N VAL A 260 -6.60 -7.62 -3.04
CA VAL A 260 -7.47 -6.49 -3.39
C VAL A 260 -8.57 -7.00 -4.31
N VAL A 261 -9.82 -6.83 -3.89
CA VAL A 261 -11.02 -7.33 -4.58
C VAL A 261 -11.93 -6.17 -5.00
N SER A 262 -12.74 -6.37 -6.04
CA SER A 262 -13.86 -5.48 -6.36
C SER A 262 -15.03 -5.70 -5.39
N PRO A 263 -15.98 -4.75 -5.28
CA PRO A 263 -17.21 -4.96 -4.50
C PRO A 263 -17.99 -6.20 -4.94
N PHE A 264 -17.96 -6.54 -6.24
CA PHE A 264 -18.56 -7.74 -6.80
C PHE A 264 -17.85 -9.03 -6.37
N ALA A 265 -16.52 -9.05 -6.41
CA ALA A 265 -15.76 -10.20 -5.91
C ALA A 265 -15.93 -10.38 -4.39
N LEU A 266 -16.09 -9.29 -3.65
CA LEU A 266 -16.39 -9.32 -2.22
C LEU A 266 -17.72 -10.00 -1.93
N THR A 267 -18.78 -9.69 -2.68
CA THR A 267 -20.09 -10.33 -2.45
C THR A 267 -20.01 -11.84 -2.69
N ILE A 268 -19.28 -12.31 -3.70
CA ILE A 268 -19.03 -13.75 -3.95
C ILE A 268 -18.33 -14.38 -2.74
N LEU A 269 -17.30 -13.73 -2.20
CA LEU A 269 -16.58 -14.24 -1.02
C LEU A 269 -17.46 -14.30 0.24
N GLN A 270 -18.42 -13.39 0.37
CA GLN A 270 -19.34 -13.33 1.51
C GLN A 270 -20.52 -14.31 1.41
N SER A 271 -20.98 -14.63 0.21
CA SER A 271 -22.10 -15.56 -0.02
C SER A 271 -21.69 -17.03 -0.01
N ALA A 272 -20.39 -17.33 -0.03
CA ALA A 272 -19.88 -18.70 -0.03
C ALA A 272 -20.18 -19.46 1.27
N THR A 273 -20.86 -20.61 1.16
CA THR A 273 -21.39 -21.41 2.29
C THR A 273 -20.31 -22.02 3.17
N THR A 274 -19.16 -22.34 2.60
CA THR A 274 -17.97 -22.88 3.30
C THR A 274 -16.83 -21.88 3.36
N SER A 275 -17.10 -20.58 3.17
CA SER A 275 -16.05 -19.57 3.23
C SER A 275 -15.44 -19.48 4.62
N ALA A 276 -14.14 -19.74 4.72
CA ALA A 276 -13.33 -19.35 5.87
C ALA A 276 -12.95 -17.84 5.79
N PHE A 277 -13.81 -17.04 5.15
CA PHE A 277 -13.71 -15.59 5.14
C PHE A 277 -14.30 -15.05 6.45
N ALA A 278 -13.42 -14.64 7.36
CA ALA A 278 -13.83 -13.98 8.59
C ALA A 278 -13.85 -12.47 8.35
N ARG A 279 -15.03 -11.86 8.47
CA ARG A 279 -15.14 -10.39 8.47
C ARG A 279 -14.38 -9.84 9.68
N THR A 280 -13.73 -8.70 9.52
CA THR A 280 -13.12 -8.00 10.65
C THR A 280 -14.21 -7.38 11.52
N THR A 281 -14.62 -8.11 12.56
CA THR A 281 -15.36 -7.54 13.69
C THR A 281 -14.36 -6.90 14.64
N GLU A 282 -13.98 -5.66 14.36
CA GLU A 282 -13.33 -4.82 15.38
C GLU A 282 -14.44 -4.32 16.33
N GLY A 283 -14.61 -4.97 17.48
CA GLY A 283 -15.49 -4.51 18.55
C GLY A 283 -16.99 -4.54 18.22
N SER A 284 -17.81 -4.26 19.23
CA SER A 284 -19.28 -4.19 19.16
C SER A 284 -19.76 -3.53 17.86
N PHE A 285 -20.68 -4.19 17.15
CA PHE A 285 -21.44 -3.75 15.95
C PHE A 285 -21.43 -2.23 15.67
N GLU A 286 -20.29 -1.68 15.31
CA GLU A 286 -20.15 -0.33 14.81
C GLU A 286 -20.45 -0.41 13.32
N ALA A 287 -21.23 0.56 12.85
CA ALA A 287 -21.66 0.68 11.47
C ALA A 287 -20.47 0.46 10.50
N PRO A 288 -20.68 -0.07 9.28
CA PRO A 288 -19.60 -0.27 8.31
C PRO A 288 -18.84 1.04 8.11
N THR A 289 -17.72 1.19 8.82
CA THR A 289 -16.79 2.28 8.62
C THR A 289 -16.16 2.06 7.25
N ASN A 290 -15.80 3.15 6.57
CA ASN A 290 -15.18 3.15 5.25
C ASN A 290 -13.72 2.64 5.30
N THR A 291 -13.48 1.56 6.06
CA THR A 291 -12.23 0.84 6.18
C THR A 291 -12.15 -0.11 4.99
N LYS A 292 -11.16 0.11 4.12
CA LYS A 292 -10.98 -0.73 2.93
C LYS A 292 -10.59 -2.17 3.28
N MET A 293 -10.09 -2.46 4.49
CA MET A 293 -9.87 -3.84 4.96
C MET A 293 -11.19 -4.42 5.46
N VAL A 294 -11.70 -5.44 4.78
CA VAL A 294 -13.05 -5.98 5.04
C VAL A 294 -13.01 -7.28 5.86
N GLY A 295 -11.89 -7.99 5.82
CA GLY A 295 -11.77 -9.25 6.53
C GLY A 295 -10.46 -9.97 6.27
N THR A 296 -10.37 -11.18 6.80
CA THR A 296 -9.29 -12.12 6.54
C THR A 296 -9.85 -13.40 5.93
N LEU A 297 -9.27 -13.83 4.81
CA LEU A 297 -9.52 -15.16 4.27
C LEU A 297 -8.60 -16.18 4.97
N ASN A 298 -9.17 -17.28 5.46
CA ASN A 298 -8.45 -18.37 6.13
C ASN A 298 -7.59 -17.93 7.32
N ASN A 299 -7.91 -16.80 7.97
CA ASN A 299 -7.12 -16.19 9.04
C ASN A 299 -5.64 -15.90 8.66
N ALA A 300 -5.31 -15.89 7.36
CA ALA A 300 -3.94 -15.79 6.86
C ALA A 300 -3.78 -14.65 5.85
N MET A 301 -4.81 -14.38 5.05
CA MET A 301 -4.75 -13.36 4.00
C MET A 301 -5.69 -12.19 4.31
N LYS A 302 -5.16 -10.97 4.36
CA LYS A 302 -5.96 -9.75 4.53
C LYS A 302 -6.66 -9.39 3.21
N VAL A 303 -7.95 -9.14 3.25
CA VAL A 303 -8.74 -8.77 2.06
C VAL A 303 -9.11 -7.30 2.13
N TYR A 304 -8.70 -6.56 1.11
CA TYR A 304 -8.98 -5.16 0.89
C TYR A 304 -9.94 -4.98 -0.28
N VAL A 305 -10.79 -3.96 -0.22
CA VAL A 305 -11.73 -3.64 -1.29
C VAL A 305 -11.30 -2.38 -2.02
N ASN A 306 -11.22 -2.46 -3.34
CA ASN A 306 -11.14 -1.28 -4.19
C ASN A 306 -12.55 -0.88 -4.66
N THR A 307 -13.15 0.11 -4.02
CA THR A 307 -14.50 0.61 -4.34
C THR A 307 -14.64 1.18 -5.75
N TYR A 308 -13.52 1.53 -6.39
CA TYR A 308 -13.49 2.06 -7.76
C TYR A 308 -13.33 0.96 -8.83
N ALA A 309 -13.14 -0.30 -8.43
CA ALA A 309 -12.98 -1.41 -9.36
C ALA A 309 -14.31 -1.83 -9.97
N ALA A 310 -14.32 -2.06 -11.29
CA ALA A 310 -15.45 -2.62 -12.00
C ALA A 310 -15.71 -4.09 -11.61
N ASP A 311 -16.89 -4.61 -11.94
CA ASP A 311 -17.31 -5.97 -11.54
C ASP A 311 -16.43 -7.06 -12.16
N ASN A 312 -15.91 -6.84 -13.37
CA ASN A 312 -15.00 -7.74 -14.06
C ASN A 312 -13.52 -7.53 -13.71
N ALA A 313 -13.21 -6.65 -12.74
CA ALA A 313 -11.83 -6.45 -12.31
C ALA A 313 -11.27 -7.73 -11.68
N ASN A 314 -10.03 -8.06 -12.03
CA ASN A 314 -9.34 -9.20 -11.46
C ASN A 314 -9.14 -9.01 -9.95
N VAL A 315 -9.21 -10.11 -9.20
CA VAL A 315 -8.75 -10.14 -7.82
C VAL A 315 -7.23 -10.15 -7.84
N LEU A 316 -6.62 -9.09 -7.33
CA LEU A 316 -5.18 -8.96 -7.19
C LEU A 316 -4.75 -9.62 -5.88
N VAL A 317 -3.84 -10.58 -5.95
CA VAL A 317 -3.25 -11.27 -4.80
C VAL A 317 -1.77 -10.91 -4.76
N GLY A 318 -1.25 -10.61 -3.58
CA GLY A 318 0.15 -10.28 -3.43
C GLY A 318 0.77 -10.74 -2.12
N TYR A 319 2.10 -10.72 -2.10
CA TYR A 319 2.91 -10.99 -0.93
C TYR A 319 3.67 -9.72 -0.51
N LYS A 320 3.57 -9.38 0.77
CA LYS A 320 4.44 -8.40 1.44
C LYS A 320 5.06 -9.04 2.69
N GLY A 321 6.38 -9.09 2.77
CA GLY A 321 7.10 -9.60 3.93
C GLY A 321 6.98 -8.69 5.15
N ALA A 322 7.50 -9.14 6.30
CA ALA A 322 7.52 -8.33 7.53
C ALA A 322 8.47 -7.12 7.43
N SER A 323 9.47 -7.18 6.54
CA SER A 323 10.37 -6.07 6.23
C SER A 323 9.83 -5.26 5.06
N GLU A 324 9.92 -3.94 5.13
CA GLU A 324 9.56 -3.02 4.04
C GLU A 324 10.43 -3.16 2.78
N SER A 325 11.50 -3.95 2.86
CA SER A 325 12.35 -4.30 1.71
C SER A 325 11.83 -5.50 0.91
N ASP A 326 10.83 -6.23 1.42
CA ASP A 326 10.33 -7.46 0.83
C ASP A 326 8.90 -7.26 0.32
N ALA A 327 8.79 -6.62 -0.84
CA ALA A 327 7.51 -6.28 -1.47
C ALA A 327 7.66 -6.28 -3.00
N ALA A 328 6.52 -6.36 -3.71
CA ALA A 328 6.48 -6.31 -5.17
C ALA A 328 6.96 -4.97 -5.74
N ALA A 329 6.60 -3.88 -5.06
CA ALA A 329 6.93 -2.51 -5.45
C ALA A 329 7.26 -1.68 -4.22
N PHE A 330 7.90 -0.53 -4.43
CA PHE A 330 8.28 0.39 -3.37
C PHE A 330 7.68 1.78 -3.61
N TYR A 331 6.96 2.26 -2.60
CA TYR A 331 6.53 3.65 -2.50
C TYR A 331 7.54 4.42 -1.64
N CYS A 332 8.14 5.43 -2.24
CA CYS A 332 9.28 6.14 -1.69
C CYS A 332 8.91 7.62 -1.48
N PRO A 333 8.24 7.98 -0.36
CA PRO A 333 7.87 9.36 -0.11
C PRO A 333 9.11 10.23 0.12
N TYR A 334 9.12 11.41 -0.52
CA TYR A 334 10.15 12.43 -0.29
C TYR A 334 9.58 13.64 0.45
N ILE A 335 8.50 14.23 -0.08
CA ILE A 335 7.73 15.29 0.58
C ILE A 335 6.27 14.81 0.65
N PRO A 336 5.79 14.32 1.81
CA PRO A 336 4.48 13.67 1.91
C PRO A 336 3.32 14.57 1.47
N LEU A 337 3.26 15.79 2.00
CA LEU A 337 2.31 16.82 1.60
C LEU A 337 2.82 18.18 2.08
N MET A 338 2.93 19.15 1.18
CA MET A 338 3.33 20.52 1.46
C MET A 338 2.24 21.46 1.00
N SER A 339 1.72 22.28 1.91
CA SER A 339 0.81 23.38 1.59
C SER A 339 1.59 24.66 1.27
N SER A 340 1.14 25.44 0.31
CA SER A 340 1.64 26.80 0.05
C SER A 340 1.20 27.81 1.12
N GLY A 341 0.23 27.46 1.97
CA GLY A 341 -0.60 28.43 2.67
C GLY A 341 -1.54 29.17 1.72
N VAL A 342 -2.50 29.90 2.27
CA VAL A 342 -3.40 30.74 1.49
C VAL A 342 -2.65 31.99 1.03
N VAL A 343 -2.65 32.24 -0.27
CA VAL A 343 -1.99 33.37 -0.92
C VAL A 343 -3.04 34.12 -1.74
N LEU A 344 -3.09 35.44 -1.61
CA LEU A 344 -3.95 36.28 -2.43
C LEU A 344 -3.33 36.50 -3.81
N ASP A 345 -4.08 36.24 -4.87
CA ASP A 345 -3.67 36.59 -6.23
C ASP A 345 -3.60 38.13 -6.33
N PRO A 346 -2.47 38.73 -6.72
CA PRO A 346 -2.35 40.20 -6.80
C PRO A 346 -3.21 40.83 -7.90
N SER A 347 -3.74 40.03 -8.84
CA SER A 347 -4.58 40.51 -9.95
C SER A 347 -6.07 40.47 -9.63
N THR A 348 -6.54 39.42 -8.94
CA THR A 348 -7.97 39.24 -8.61
C THR A 348 -8.28 39.46 -7.13
N PHE A 349 -7.27 39.50 -6.27
CA PHE A 349 -7.37 39.52 -4.81
C PHE A 349 -8.13 38.32 -4.22
N GLU A 350 -8.30 37.24 -4.99
CA GLU A 350 -8.94 36.02 -4.51
C GLU A 350 -7.94 35.15 -3.71
N PRO A 351 -8.38 34.53 -2.61
CA PRO A 351 -7.64 33.47 -1.94
C PRO A 351 -7.34 32.28 -2.86
N THR A 352 -6.06 31.89 -2.89
CA THR A 352 -5.59 30.70 -3.60
C THR A 352 -4.78 29.83 -2.66
N VAL A 353 -4.87 28.52 -2.81
CA VAL A 353 -4.02 27.58 -2.08
C VAL A 353 -3.58 26.44 -2.98
N SER A 354 -2.44 25.85 -2.66
CA SER A 354 -1.95 24.68 -3.37
C SER A 354 -1.29 23.68 -2.43
N PHE A 355 -1.55 22.40 -2.71
CA PHE A 355 -0.84 21.28 -2.11
C PHE A 355 0.06 20.62 -3.12
N MET A 356 1.27 20.26 -2.70
CA MET A 356 2.23 19.50 -3.46
C MET A 356 2.66 18.26 -2.66
N THR A 357 2.84 17.14 -3.35
CA THR A 357 3.52 15.96 -2.82
C THR A 357 4.59 15.50 -3.79
N ARG A 358 5.66 14.92 -3.26
CA ARG A 358 6.76 14.35 -4.05
C ARG A 358 7.11 12.96 -3.54
N TYR A 359 7.14 12.00 -4.44
CA TYR A 359 7.44 10.61 -4.13
C TYR A 359 7.98 9.87 -5.35
N GLY A 360 8.76 8.82 -5.11
CA GLY A 360 9.13 7.83 -6.11
C GLY A 360 8.21 6.61 -6.02
N TYR A 361 7.89 6.03 -7.16
CA TYR A 361 7.30 4.70 -7.24
C TYR A 361 8.20 3.85 -8.13
N ILE A 362 8.58 2.66 -7.67
CA ILE A 362 9.46 1.79 -8.42
C ILE A 362 9.09 0.31 -8.29
N GLU A 363 9.21 -0.38 -9.41
CA GLU A 363 9.10 -1.83 -9.53
C GLU A 363 10.47 -2.37 -9.97
N LEU A 364 10.95 -3.42 -9.32
CA LEU A 364 12.24 -4.06 -9.64
C LEU A 364 12.07 -5.08 -10.77
N SER A 365 11.64 -4.62 -11.96
CA SER A 365 11.33 -5.46 -13.13
C SER A 365 12.52 -5.64 -14.08
N ASN A 366 13.51 -4.75 -14.05
CA ASN A 366 14.65 -4.82 -14.96
C ASN A 366 15.76 -5.76 -14.44
N THR A 367 15.93 -6.91 -15.10
CA THR A 367 16.94 -7.93 -14.74
C THR A 367 18.39 -7.47 -14.88
N ALA A 368 18.66 -6.38 -15.62
CA ALA A 368 20.00 -5.82 -15.80
C ALA A 368 20.43 -4.92 -14.62
N SER A 369 19.47 -4.24 -13.98
CA SER A 369 19.72 -3.27 -12.89
C SER A 369 19.18 -3.70 -11.53
N SER A 370 18.35 -4.75 -11.48
CA SER A 370 17.81 -5.33 -10.25
C SER A 370 17.53 -6.82 -10.42
N LEU A 371 16.89 -7.44 -9.42
CA LEU A 371 16.51 -8.85 -9.44
C LEU A 371 15.51 -9.19 -10.56
N GLY A 372 14.73 -8.22 -11.05
CA GLY A 372 13.75 -8.45 -12.13
C GLY A 372 12.56 -9.33 -11.73
N ASN A 373 12.35 -9.55 -10.43
CA ASN A 373 11.38 -10.50 -9.88
C ASN A 373 10.14 -9.83 -9.27
N ALA A 374 9.94 -8.52 -9.49
CA ALA A 374 8.82 -7.78 -8.91
C ALA A 374 7.45 -8.42 -9.20
N ALA A 375 7.25 -8.94 -10.42
CA ALA A 375 6.01 -9.62 -10.81
C ALA A 375 5.78 -10.96 -10.10
N ASP A 376 6.82 -11.61 -9.57
CA ASP A 376 6.69 -12.90 -8.88
C ASP A 376 5.96 -12.77 -7.55
N TYR A 377 5.98 -11.58 -6.95
CA TYR A 377 5.29 -11.23 -5.70
C TYR A 377 3.78 -11.05 -5.87
N LEU A 378 3.29 -11.03 -7.11
CA LEU A 378 1.90 -10.73 -7.45
C LEU A 378 1.27 -11.85 -8.28
N GLY A 379 -0.04 -11.96 -8.21
CA GLY A 379 -0.83 -12.79 -9.09
C GLY A 379 -2.24 -12.25 -9.20
N ALA A 380 -2.91 -12.54 -10.32
CA ALA A 380 -4.29 -12.14 -10.54
C ALA A 380 -5.19 -13.37 -10.71
N VAL A 381 -6.40 -13.29 -10.15
CA VAL A 381 -7.50 -14.22 -10.43
C VAL A 381 -8.56 -13.45 -11.21
N ALA A 382 -8.80 -13.85 -12.45
CA ALA A 382 -9.85 -13.25 -13.28
C ALA A 382 -11.22 -13.77 -12.84
N ILE A 383 -12.26 -12.96 -13.03
CA ILE A 383 -13.65 -13.35 -12.75
C ILE A 383 -14.45 -13.22 -14.06
N THR A 384 -15.07 -14.32 -14.49
CA THR A 384 -16.04 -14.31 -15.59
C THR A 384 -17.38 -13.79 -15.05
N SER A 385 -17.49 -12.48 -14.88
CA SER A 385 -18.62 -11.84 -14.19
C SER A 385 -19.98 -12.13 -14.83
N GLY A 386 -20.04 -12.36 -16.14
CA GLY A 386 -21.28 -12.69 -16.86
C GLY A 386 -21.87 -14.06 -16.51
N ASN A 387 -21.10 -14.97 -15.92
CA ASN A 387 -21.54 -16.31 -15.55
C ASN A 387 -21.89 -16.44 -14.06
N VAL A 388 -21.73 -15.36 -13.27
CA VAL A 388 -21.96 -15.41 -11.83
C VAL A 388 -23.43 -15.18 -11.51
N SER A 389 -24.06 -16.14 -10.83
CA SER A 389 -25.40 -16.04 -10.24
C SER A 389 -25.34 -15.94 -8.72
N PHE A 390 -26.15 -15.07 -8.15
CA PHE A 390 -26.36 -14.94 -6.70
C PHE A 390 -27.72 -15.48 -6.24
N SER A 391 -28.55 -15.94 -7.18
CA SER A 391 -29.90 -16.48 -6.94
C SER A 391 -29.96 -17.97 -7.19
#